data_AF-A0A6I3Q8D4-F1
#
_entry.id   AF-A0A6I3Q8D4-F1
#
_cell.length_a   1.000
_cell.length_b   1.000
_cell.length_c   1.000
_cell.angle_alpha   90.00
_cell.angle_beta   90.00
_cell.angle_gamma   90.00
#
_symmetry.space_group_name_H-M   'P 1'
#
loop_
_entity.id
_entity.type
_entity.pdbx_description
1 polymer ?
#
loop_
_entity_poly.entity_id
_entity_poly.type
_entity_poly.pdbx_seq_one_letter_code
_entity_poly.pdbx_strand_id
1 'polypeptide(L)'
;MDTYFDANILTGTGLLAPDVNHKKIRAFLQEQIKPVRELMAYYQCAMMEVETKFKVLSQELSLEYDRNPIETIKTRLKSMDSITDKLLDRGFSLTLENIEQQLNDVAGVRVICGLPSDIYELADAFLRQDDVRLIMKKDYIATPKENGYRSLHLIVEIPIFLHDEKKMMKVEVQLRTISMDWWASLEHKIRYKKDIVVEESVANELRTCAETAAALDMRMEQLQKYISAKAMAE
;
A
#
# COMPACT_ATOMS: atom_id res chain seq x y z
N MET A 1 -13.88 15.88 24.63
CA MET A 1 -13.98 17.32 24.90
C MET A 1 -14.37 17.95 23.58
N ASP A 2 -15.62 18.37 23.51
CA ASP A 2 -16.35 18.66 22.28
C ASP A 2 -15.68 19.74 21.44
N THR A 3 -15.38 19.42 20.18
CA THR A 3 -14.99 20.42 19.18
C THR A 3 -16.25 21.18 18.75
N TYR A 4 -16.68 22.13 19.57
CA TYR A 4 -17.67 23.11 19.15
C TYR A 4 -17.08 23.91 17.98
N PHE A 5 -17.74 23.83 16.82
CA PHE A 5 -17.58 24.78 15.74
C PHE A 5 -17.72 26.19 16.32
N ASP A 6 -16.66 26.99 16.24
CA ASP A 6 -16.72 28.38 16.67
C ASP A 6 -17.67 29.11 15.70
N ALA A 7 -18.91 29.29 16.13
CA ALA A 7 -20.04 29.78 15.33
C ALA A 7 -19.91 31.26 14.90
N ASN A 8 -18.75 31.88 15.15
CA ASN A 8 -18.48 33.29 14.86
C ASN A 8 -17.93 33.54 13.44
N ILE A 9 -17.64 32.50 12.65
CA ILE A 9 -17.13 32.64 11.26
C ILE A 9 -18.22 32.33 10.22
N LEU A 10 -19.19 31.50 10.59
CA LEU A 10 -20.30 31.07 9.73
C LEU A 10 -21.56 31.80 10.18
N THR A 11 -22.31 32.39 9.24
CA THR A 11 -23.69 32.80 9.52
C THR A 11 -24.51 31.55 9.84
N GLY A 12 -25.66 31.70 10.51
CA GLY A 12 -26.57 30.58 10.84
C GLY A 12 -27.07 29.76 9.64
N THR A 13 -26.67 30.09 8.41
CA THR A 13 -26.91 29.36 7.16
C THR A 13 -25.68 28.63 6.61
N GLY A 14 -24.54 28.65 7.29
CA GLY A 14 -23.29 28.03 6.84
C GLY A 14 -22.53 28.83 5.77
N LEU A 15 -22.95 30.07 5.46
CA LEU A 15 -22.19 30.98 4.62
C LEU A 15 -21.18 31.78 5.43
N LEU A 16 -20.04 32.11 4.83
CA LEU A 16 -19.06 33.02 5.43
C LEU A 16 -19.71 34.38 5.72
N ALA A 17 -19.53 34.92 6.92
CA ALA A 17 -20.02 36.25 7.23
C ALA A 17 -19.36 37.30 6.29
N PRO A 18 -20.10 38.33 5.85
CA PRO A 18 -19.67 39.23 4.77
C PRO A 18 -18.42 40.07 5.08
N ASP A 19 -17.96 40.10 6.34
CA ASP A 19 -16.81 40.90 6.81
C ASP A 19 -15.61 40.04 7.27
N VAL A 20 -15.58 38.74 6.95
CA VAL A 20 -14.49 37.87 7.41
C VAL A 20 -13.26 38.05 6.54
N ASN A 21 -12.23 38.67 7.13
CA ASN A 21 -10.89 38.82 6.54
C ASN A 21 -10.35 37.47 6.02
N HIS A 22 -10.05 37.40 4.72
CA HIS A 22 -9.51 36.21 4.06
C HIS A 22 -8.29 35.58 4.77
N LYS A 23 -7.47 36.39 5.48
CA LYS A 23 -6.36 35.87 6.29
C LYS A 23 -6.84 35.05 7.50
N LYS A 24 -7.92 35.49 8.16
CA LYS A 24 -8.51 34.77 9.31
C LYS A 24 -9.17 33.46 8.87
N ILE A 25 -9.90 33.47 7.75
CA ILE A 25 -10.48 32.24 7.16
C ILE A 25 -9.37 31.25 6.83
N ARG A 26 -8.30 31.72 6.17
CA ARG A 26 -7.18 30.86 5.80
C ARG A 26 -6.47 30.29 7.03
N ALA A 27 -6.21 31.09 8.05
CA ALA A 27 -5.61 30.63 9.30
C ALA A 27 -6.48 29.59 10.00
N PHE A 28 -7.78 29.84 10.10
CA PHE A 28 -8.75 28.90 10.68
C PHE A 28 -8.78 27.57 9.90
N LEU A 29 -8.89 27.61 8.57
CA LEU A 29 -8.84 26.41 7.74
C LEU A 29 -7.50 25.67 7.88
N GLN A 30 -6.39 26.40 7.99
CA GLN A 30 -5.07 25.82 8.21
C GLN A 30 -4.97 25.10 9.56
N GLU A 31 -5.52 25.68 10.63
CA GLU A 31 -5.57 25.04 11.95
C GLU A 31 -6.44 23.78 11.95
N GLN A 32 -7.59 23.80 11.27
CA GLN A 32 -8.48 22.65 11.18
C GLN A 32 -7.90 21.50 10.34
N ILE A 33 -7.12 21.81 9.30
CA ILE A 33 -6.52 20.81 8.39
C ILE A 33 -5.17 20.30 8.92
N LYS A 34 -4.52 21.03 9.83
CA LYS A 34 -3.19 20.69 10.37
C LYS A 34 -3.12 19.25 10.92
N PRO A 35 -4.06 18.77 11.76
CA PRO A 35 -4.00 17.41 12.28
C PRO A 35 -4.07 16.32 11.20
N VAL A 36 -4.86 16.54 10.15
CA VAL A 36 -4.94 15.62 9.00
C VAL A 36 -3.62 15.60 8.25
N ARG A 37 -3.02 16.77 8.00
CA ARG A 37 -1.72 16.87 7.32
C ARG A 37 -0.61 16.20 8.13
N GLU A 38 -0.63 16.35 9.45
CA GLU A 38 0.31 15.69 10.36
C GLU A 38 0.17 14.17 10.27
N LEU A 39 -1.06 13.64 10.35
CA LEU A 39 -1.30 12.20 10.20
C LEU A 39 -0.81 11.67 8.85
N MET A 40 -1.07 12.40 7.76
CA MET A 40 -0.61 12.01 6.42
C MET A 40 0.92 12.04 6.30
N ALA A 41 1.58 13.01 6.95
CA ALA A 41 3.05 13.04 7.03
C ALA A 41 3.60 11.84 7.82
N TYR A 42 2.94 11.44 8.90
CA TYR A 42 3.33 10.24 9.67
C TYR A 42 3.23 8.96 8.85
N TYR A 43 2.17 8.81 8.05
CA TYR A 43 2.08 7.69 7.10
C TYR A 43 3.18 7.75 6.04
N GLN A 44 3.56 8.93 5.57
CA GLN A 44 4.70 9.07 4.65
C GLN A 44 6.02 8.65 5.31
N CYS A 45 6.27 9.04 6.56
CA CYS A 45 7.44 8.57 7.32
C CYS A 45 7.45 7.04 7.45
N ALA A 46 6.30 6.43 7.81
CA ALA A 46 6.19 4.99 7.93
C ALA A 46 6.47 4.25 6.61
N MET A 47 6.05 4.83 5.48
CA MET A 47 6.38 4.29 4.15
C MET A 47 7.87 4.35 3.86
N MET A 48 8.55 5.44 4.24
CA MET A 48 10.00 5.60 4.05
C MET A 48 10.79 4.58 4.88
N GLU A 49 10.36 4.31 6.13
CA GLU A 49 10.96 3.27 6.98
C GLU A 49 10.86 1.89 6.33
N VAL A 50 9.67 1.51 5.87
CA VAL A 50 9.45 0.22 5.21
C VAL A 50 10.21 0.12 3.88
N GLU A 51 10.19 1.18 3.06
CA GLU A 51 10.96 1.24 1.82
C GLU A 51 12.46 1.06 2.07
N THR A 52 13.00 1.72 3.10
CA THR A 52 14.40 1.64 3.48
C THR A 52 14.76 0.23 3.93
N LYS A 53 13.92 -0.42 4.75
CA LYS A 53 14.12 -1.83 5.15
C LYS A 53 14.23 -2.77 3.95
N PHE A 54 13.37 -2.62 2.95
CA PHE A 54 13.48 -3.42 1.72
C PHE A 54 14.70 -3.06 0.86
N LYS A 55 15.10 -1.78 0.81
CA LYS A 55 16.35 -1.37 0.14
C LYS A 55 17.57 -1.99 0.80
N VAL A 56 17.60 -2.06 2.13
CA VAL A 56 18.68 -2.73 2.89
C VAL A 56 18.70 -4.22 2.59
N LEU A 57 17.55 -4.90 2.64
CA LEU A 57 17.46 -6.33 2.28
C LEU A 57 17.90 -6.58 0.83
N SER A 58 17.54 -5.71 -0.11
CA SER A 58 17.98 -5.79 -1.51
C SER A 58 19.50 -5.70 -1.62
N GLN A 59 20.11 -4.74 -0.92
CA GLN A 59 21.55 -4.54 -0.90
C GLN A 59 22.29 -5.74 -0.29
N GLU A 60 21.82 -6.24 0.85
CA GLU A 60 22.37 -7.41 1.55
C GLU A 60 22.32 -8.67 0.67
N LEU A 61 21.16 -8.98 0.11
CA LEU A 61 20.98 -10.19 -0.70
C LEU A 61 21.76 -10.13 -2.02
N SER A 62 21.98 -8.93 -2.58
CA SER A 62 22.84 -8.77 -3.76
C SER A 62 24.32 -9.06 -3.51
N LEU A 63 24.78 -9.10 -2.25
CA LEU A 63 26.15 -9.46 -1.89
C LEU A 63 26.33 -10.96 -1.68
N GLU A 64 25.29 -11.63 -1.17
CA GLU A 64 25.32 -13.07 -0.87
C GLU A 64 24.98 -13.94 -2.08
N TYR A 65 24.15 -13.43 -2.99
CA TYR A 65 23.66 -14.16 -4.16
C TYR A 65 24.06 -13.45 -5.45
N ASP A 66 24.29 -14.23 -6.51
CA ASP A 66 24.50 -13.75 -7.88
C ASP A 66 23.28 -13.02 -8.48
N ARG A 67 22.22 -12.79 -7.70
CA ARG A 67 20.99 -12.13 -8.13
C ARG A 67 20.39 -11.23 -7.04
N ASN A 68 19.75 -10.14 -7.47
CA ASN A 68 18.94 -9.30 -6.61
C ASN A 68 17.47 -9.78 -6.64
N PRO A 69 16.88 -10.18 -5.51
CA PRO A 69 15.48 -10.64 -5.48
C PRO A 69 14.47 -9.50 -5.67
N ILE A 70 14.88 -8.23 -5.51
CA ILE A 70 14.03 -7.05 -5.69
C ILE A 70 14.37 -6.33 -6.99
N GLU A 71 13.37 -6.20 -7.85
CA GLU A 71 13.47 -5.46 -9.12
C GLU A 71 13.12 -3.99 -8.94
N THR A 72 12.07 -3.70 -8.19
CA THR A 72 11.59 -2.33 -7.98
C THR A 72 10.75 -2.24 -6.70
N ILE A 73 10.92 -1.13 -5.97
CA ILE A 73 10.06 -0.77 -4.85
C ILE A 73 9.27 0.48 -5.25
N LYS A 74 7.94 0.44 -5.06
CA LYS A 74 7.04 1.57 -5.31
C LYS A 74 6.33 1.91 -4.02
N THR A 75 6.17 3.20 -3.75
CA THR A 75 5.42 3.67 -2.57
C THR A 75 4.19 4.46 -3.02
N ARG A 76 3.10 4.35 -2.26
CA ARG A 76 1.85 5.05 -2.53
C ARG A 76 1.19 5.49 -1.22
N LEU A 77 0.94 6.78 -1.11
CA LEU A 77 0.09 7.35 -0.08
C LEU A 77 -1.33 7.52 -0.65
N LYS A 78 -2.34 7.04 0.07
CA LYS A 78 -3.75 7.18 -0.36
C LYS A 78 -4.16 8.66 -0.29
N SER A 79 -4.90 9.15 -1.30
CA SER A 79 -5.40 10.53 -1.28
C SER A 79 -6.53 10.69 -0.25
N MET A 80 -6.73 11.92 0.24
CA MET A 80 -7.80 12.23 1.18
C MET A 80 -9.19 11.93 0.62
N ASP A 81 -9.42 12.16 -0.68
CA ASP A 81 -10.68 11.81 -1.34
C ASP A 81 -10.94 10.30 -1.24
N SER A 82 -9.94 9.48 -1.62
CA SER A 82 -10.05 8.03 -1.53
C SER A 82 -10.12 7.49 -0.09
N ILE A 83 -9.57 8.20 0.89
CA ILE A 83 -9.74 7.89 2.32
C ILE A 83 -11.18 8.15 2.73
N THR A 84 -11.72 9.31 2.35
CA THR A 84 -13.07 9.76 2.67
C THR A 84 -14.10 8.80 2.06
N ASP A 85 -14.01 8.53 0.76
CA ASP A 85 -14.89 7.59 0.06
C ASP A 85 -14.91 6.23 0.77
N LYS A 86 -13.73 5.71 1.09
CA LYS A 86 -13.60 4.37 1.71
C LYS A 86 -14.13 4.30 3.14
N LEU A 87 -14.08 5.40 3.91
CA LEU A 87 -14.69 5.45 5.24
C LEU A 87 -16.21 5.55 5.14
N LEU A 88 -16.72 6.40 4.25
CA LEU A 88 -18.15 6.57 4.03
C LEU A 88 -18.80 5.29 3.51
N ASP A 89 -18.18 4.59 2.55
CA ASP A 89 -18.63 3.28 2.04
C ASP A 89 -18.73 2.22 3.15
N ARG A 90 -17.96 2.38 4.21
CA ARG A 90 -17.94 1.50 5.39
C ARG A 90 -18.82 1.99 6.54
N GLY A 91 -19.51 3.13 6.37
CA GLY A 91 -20.39 3.71 7.38
C GLY A 91 -19.66 4.43 8.52
N PHE A 92 -18.40 4.81 8.35
CA PHE A 92 -17.63 5.55 9.36
C PHE A 92 -17.58 7.04 9.05
N SER A 93 -17.60 7.87 10.10
CA SER A 93 -17.38 9.31 9.99
C SER A 93 -15.91 9.62 9.71
N LEU A 94 -15.66 10.75 9.03
CA LEU A 94 -14.31 11.22 8.74
C LEU A 94 -13.66 11.82 10.01
N THR A 95 -12.99 10.97 10.79
CA THR A 95 -12.20 11.36 11.96
C THR A 95 -10.79 10.75 11.87
N LEU A 96 -9.79 11.37 12.50
CA LEU A 96 -8.42 10.84 12.52
C LEU A 96 -8.37 9.43 13.13
N GLU A 97 -9.11 9.23 14.21
CA GLU A 97 -9.23 7.93 14.87
C GLU A 97 -9.77 6.86 13.92
N ASN A 98 -10.84 7.15 13.17
CA ASN A 98 -11.39 6.22 12.20
C ASN A 98 -10.42 5.94 11.05
N ILE A 99 -9.65 6.94 10.61
CA ILE A 99 -8.60 6.73 9.60
C ILE A 99 -7.56 5.73 10.12
N GLU A 100 -7.05 5.90 11.33
CA GLU A 100 -6.01 5.02 11.93
C GLU A 100 -6.54 3.62 12.28
N GLN A 101 -7.76 3.52 12.80
CA GLN A 101 -8.33 2.25 13.26
C GLN A 101 -8.91 1.41 12.11
N GLN A 102 -9.64 2.04 11.18
CA GLN A 102 -10.46 1.33 10.19
C GLN A 102 -9.76 1.09 8.86
N LEU A 103 -8.72 1.87 8.53
CA LEU A 103 -7.99 1.75 7.27
C LEU A 103 -6.60 1.14 7.51
N ASN A 104 -6.25 0.17 6.67
CA ASN A 104 -4.95 -0.50 6.71
C ASN A 104 -4.06 -0.13 5.51
N ASP A 105 -4.62 0.51 4.48
CA ASP A 105 -3.98 0.82 3.19
C ASP A 105 -3.82 2.34 2.96
N VAL A 106 -3.66 3.12 4.04
CA VAL A 106 -3.35 4.56 3.93
C VAL A 106 -1.93 4.73 3.39
N ALA A 107 -0.97 4.06 4.02
CA ALA A 107 0.39 3.87 3.54
C ALA A 107 0.52 2.52 2.83
N GLY A 108 1.03 2.54 1.59
CA GLY A 108 1.27 1.33 0.80
C GLY A 108 2.69 1.27 0.25
N VAL A 109 3.34 0.13 0.43
CA VAL A 109 4.64 -0.20 -0.19
C VAL A 109 4.46 -1.43 -1.07
N ARG A 110 4.88 -1.36 -2.33
CA ARG A 110 4.86 -2.48 -3.26
C ARG A 110 6.27 -2.90 -3.60
N VAL A 111 6.57 -4.16 -3.34
CA VAL A 111 7.87 -4.78 -3.64
C VAL A 111 7.67 -5.73 -4.81
N ILE A 112 8.30 -5.40 -5.95
CA ILE A 112 8.25 -6.20 -7.17
C ILE A 112 9.51 -7.05 -7.18
N CYS A 113 9.32 -8.37 -7.18
CA CYS A 113 10.36 -9.37 -7.09
C CYS A 113 10.57 -10.05 -8.45
N GLY A 114 11.73 -10.64 -8.64
CA GLY A 114 12.06 -11.38 -9.87
C GLY A 114 11.24 -12.66 -10.01
N LEU A 115 11.25 -13.50 -8.96
CA LEU A 115 10.58 -14.81 -8.95
C LEU A 115 9.53 -14.95 -7.83
N PRO A 116 8.61 -15.94 -7.93
CA PRO A 116 7.67 -16.25 -6.86
C PRO A 116 8.32 -16.62 -5.52
N SER A 117 9.41 -17.38 -5.51
CA SER A 117 10.15 -17.74 -4.28
C SER A 117 10.70 -16.51 -3.55
N ASP A 118 11.26 -15.57 -4.31
CA ASP A 118 11.81 -14.30 -3.79
C ASP A 118 10.78 -13.53 -2.94
N ILE A 119 9.49 -13.60 -3.31
CA ILE A 119 8.41 -12.97 -2.54
C ILE A 119 8.35 -13.52 -1.11
N TYR A 120 8.42 -14.85 -0.95
CA TYR A 120 8.31 -15.48 0.36
C TYR A 120 9.59 -15.28 1.17
N GLU A 121 10.75 -15.41 0.54
CA GLU A 121 12.04 -15.18 1.19
C GLU A 121 12.15 -13.75 1.73
N LEU A 122 11.79 -12.74 0.92
CA LEU A 122 11.77 -11.34 1.32
C LEU A 122 10.71 -11.05 2.38
N ALA A 123 9.52 -11.63 2.27
CA ALA A 123 8.48 -11.48 3.28
C ALA A 123 8.96 -12.02 4.63
N ASP A 124 9.55 -13.21 4.66
CA ASP A 124 10.04 -13.81 5.88
C ASP A 124 11.24 -13.02 6.45
N ALA A 125 12.17 -12.55 5.61
CA ALA A 125 13.27 -11.70 6.04
C ALA A 125 12.79 -10.38 6.63
N PHE A 126 11.83 -9.72 5.99
CA PHE A 126 11.22 -8.49 6.48
C PHE A 126 10.51 -8.69 7.83
N LEU A 127 9.76 -9.79 7.98
CA LEU A 127 9.03 -10.10 9.22
C LEU A 127 9.91 -10.61 10.37
N ARG A 128 11.17 -10.98 10.11
CA ARG A 128 12.14 -11.33 11.16
C ARG A 128 12.77 -10.12 11.86
N GLN A 129 12.64 -8.93 11.28
CA GLN A 129 13.13 -7.70 11.91
C GLN A 129 12.33 -7.44 13.19
N ASP A 130 13.02 -7.11 14.28
CA ASP A 130 12.47 -7.02 15.63
C ASP A 130 11.45 -5.89 15.83
N ASP A 131 11.52 -4.88 14.98
CA ASP A 131 10.64 -3.71 14.96
C ASP A 131 9.49 -3.80 13.93
N VAL A 132 9.34 -4.93 13.23
CA VAL A 132 8.28 -5.18 12.26
C VAL A 132 7.23 -6.12 12.86
N ARG A 133 6.03 -5.60 13.14
CA ARG A 133 4.94 -6.43 13.69
C ARG A 133 3.91 -6.77 12.62
N LEU A 134 3.73 -8.05 12.32
CA LEU A 134 2.65 -8.53 11.46
C LEU A 134 1.28 -8.40 12.15
N ILE A 135 0.36 -7.69 11.50
CA ILE A 135 -1.04 -7.57 11.93
C ILE A 135 -1.94 -8.52 11.13
N MET A 136 -1.71 -8.65 9.83
CA MET A 136 -2.52 -9.50 8.96
C MET A 136 -1.73 -9.94 7.73
N LYS A 137 -1.82 -11.23 7.37
CA LYS A 137 -1.29 -11.79 6.13
C LYS A 137 -2.44 -12.26 5.25
N LYS A 138 -2.47 -11.83 3.98
CA LYS A 138 -3.39 -12.35 2.96
C LYS A 138 -2.59 -12.83 1.77
N ASP A 139 -2.63 -14.13 1.55
CA ASP A 139 -1.84 -14.78 0.51
C ASP A 139 -2.70 -15.07 -0.73
N TYR A 140 -2.78 -14.09 -1.63
CA TYR A 140 -3.46 -14.26 -2.91
C TYR A 140 -2.60 -14.96 -3.96
N ILE A 141 -1.36 -15.34 -3.64
CA ILE A 141 -0.54 -16.15 -4.54
C ILE A 141 -0.95 -17.61 -4.38
N ALA A 142 -1.02 -18.08 -3.14
CA ALA A 142 -1.49 -19.42 -2.79
C ALA A 142 -2.99 -19.60 -3.02
N THR A 143 -3.81 -18.59 -2.70
CA THR A 143 -5.26 -18.61 -2.92
C THR A 143 -5.70 -17.38 -3.72
N PRO A 144 -5.56 -17.41 -5.06
CA PRO A 144 -5.94 -16.30 -5.93
C PRO A 144 -7.40 -15.90 -5.79
N LYS A 145 -7.70 -14.63 -6.03
CA LYS A 145 -9.10 -14.18 -6.14
C LYS A 145 -9.75 -14.74 -7.39
N GLU A 146 -11.07 -14.75 -7.44
CA GLU A 146 -11.86 -15.25 -8.57
C GLU A 146 -11.54 -14.56 -9.90
N ASN A 147 -11.14 -13.28 -9.87
CA ASN A 147 -10.71 -12.54 -11.06
C ASN A 147 -9.29 -12.90 -11.54
N GLY A 148 -8.57 -13.80 -10.86
CA GLY A 148 -7.19 -14.17 -11.18
C GLY A 148 -6.12 -13.33 -10.45
N TYR A 149 -6.51 -12.35 -9.63
CA TYR A 149 -5.58 -11.50 -8.91
C TYR A 149 -4.67 -12.29 -7.94
N ARG A 150 -3.37 -12.02 -8.02
CA ARG A 150 -2.33 -12.60 -7.17
C ARG A 150 -1.41 -11.52 -6.59
N SER A 151 -1.09 -11.64 -5.30
CA SER A 151 -0.13 -10.81 -4.55
C SER A 151 -0.08 -11.33 -3.12
N LEU A 152 1.07 -11.23 -2.47
CA LEU A 152 1.15 -11.42 -1.02
C LEU A 152 0.95 -10.08 -0.33
N HIS A 153 -0.06 -9.96 0.53
CA HIS A 153 -0.35 -8.74 1.29
C HIS A 153 -0.02 -8.94 2.75
N LEU A 154 0.82 -8.05 3.28
CA LEU A 154 1.16 -7.98 4.71
C LEU A 154 0.69 -6.62 5.22
N ILE A 155 -0.19 -6.61 6.22
CA ILE A 155 -0.45 -5.42 7.02
C ILE A 155 0.49 -5.48 8.21
N VAL A 156 1.37 -4.50 8.34
CA VAL A 156 2.36 -4.44 9.42
C VAL A 156 2.22 -3.16 10.22
N GLU A 157 2.63 -3.20 11.49
CA GLU A 157 2.90 -2.02 12.31
C GLU A 157 4.42 -1.80 12.39
N ILE A 158 4.85 -0.57 12.10
CA ILE A 158 6.25 -0.11 12.10
C ILE A 158 6.36 1.13 12.98
N PRO A 159 7.41 1.27 13.81
CA PRO A 159 7.64 2.50 14.54
C PRO A 159 8.17 3.61 13.63
N ILE A 160 7.64 4.81 13.80
CA ILE A 160 8.28 6.05 13.36
C ILE A 160 8.79 6.80 14.59
N PHE A 161 9.97 7.41 14.46
CA PHE A 161 10.58 8.22 15.51
C PHE A 161 10.42 9.69 15.12
N LEU A 162 9.51 10.37 15.81
CA LEU A 162 9.25 11.80 15.68
C LEU A 162 10.15 12.58 16.65
N HIS A 163 10.04 13.91 16.67
CA HIS A 163 10.89 14.77 17.51
C HIS A 163 10.87 14.36 18.99
N ASP A 164 9.67 14.12 19.53
CA ASP A 164 9.44 13.89 20.96
C ASP A 164 8.74 12.57 21.28
N GLU A 165 8.39 11.77 20.26
CA GLU A 165 7.64 10.54 20.48
C GLU A 165 7.96 9.44 19.46
N LYS A 166 7.76 8.20 19.89
CA LYS A 166 7.70 7.02 19.03
C LYS A 166 6.23 6.70 18.76
N LYS A 167 5.83 6.66 17.48
CA LYS A 167 4.46 6.30 17.08
C LYS A 167 4.46 5.03 16.22
N MET A 168 3.58 4.09 16.52
CA MET A 168 3.38 2.89 15.69
C MET A 168 2.39 3.22 14.56
N MET A 169 2.78 2.94 13.32
CA MET A 169 1.98 3.23 12.14
C MET A 169 1.75 1.96 11.32
N LYS A 170 0.54 1.82 10.76
CA LYS A 170 0.20 0.71 9.87
C LYS A 170 0.68 0.98 8.45
N VAL A 171 1.26 -0.02 7.81
CA VAL A 171 1.64 -0.01 6.39
C VAL A 171 1.16 -1.30 5.73
N GLU A 172 0.53 -1.18 4.56
CA GLU A 172 0.24 -2.32 3.70
C GLU A 172 1.44 -2.57 2.77
N VAL A 173 2.09 -3.71 2.93
CA VAL A 173 3.14 -4.20 2.04
C VAL A 173 2.55 -5.21 1.06
N GLN A 174 2.70 -4.95 -0.23
CA GLN A 174 2.27 -5.83 -1.31
C GLN A 174 3.50 -6.39 -2.03
N LEU A 175 3.73 -7.69 -1.93
CA LEU A 175 4.79 -8.37 -2.67
C LEU A 175 4.19 -9.06 -3.90
N ARG A 176 4.87 -8.92 -5.05
CA ARG A 176 4.42 -9.37 -6.37
C ARG A 176 5.60 -9.72 -7.26
N THR A 177 5.40 -10.58 -8.24
CA THR A 177 6.30 -10.68 -9.40
C THR A 177 6.02 -9.52 -10.37
N ILE A 178 6.91 -9.34 -11.36
CA ILE A 178 6.71 -8.40 -12.47
C ILE A 178 5.36 -8.68 -13.17
N SER A 179 5.10 -9.96 -13.46
CA SER A 179 3.89 -10.45 -14.14
C SER A 179 2.62 -10.10 -13.36
N MET A 180 2.63 -10.31 -12.05
CA MET A 180 1.52 -9.97 -11.15
C MET A 180 1.29 -8.44 -11.07
N ASP A 181 2.34 -7.62 -10.99
CA ASP A 181 2.19 -6.15 -10.95
C ASP A 181 1.63 -5.61 -12.26
N TRP A 182 2.11 -6.12 -13.39
CA TRP A 182 1.64 -5.75 -14.71
C TRP A 182 0.15 -6.07 -14.87
N TRP A 183 -0.24 -7.32 -14.61
CA TRP A 183 -1.63 -7.77 -14.74
C TRP A 183 -2.57 -6.96 -13.84
N ALA A 184 -2.22 -6.79 -12.56
CA ALA A 184 -3.05 -6.06 -11.60
C ALA A 184 -3.18 -4.57 -11.95
N SER A 185 -2.12 -3.98 -12.52
CA SER A 185 -2.16 -2.58 -12.98
C SER A 185 -3.08 -2.40 -14.19
N LEU A 186 -3.09 -3.36 -15.11
CA LEU A 186 -3.98 -3.34 -16.27
C LEU A 186 -5.45 -3.56 -15.85
N GLU A 187 -5.71 -4.59 -15.04
CA GLU A 187 -7.05 -4.91 -14.55
C GLU A 187 -7.69 -3.73 -13.81
N HIS A 188 -6.92 -3.09 -12.91
CA HIS A 188 -7.39 -1.91 -12.19
C HIS A 188 -7.73 -0.75 -13.14
N LYS A 189 -6.90 -0.50 -14.16
CA LYS A 189 -7.15 0.56 -15.16
C LYS A 189 -8.42 0.30 -15.98
N ILE A 190 -8.69 -0.97 -16.30
CA ILE A 190 -9.90 -1.36 -17.03
C ILE A 190 -11.13 -1.13 -16.15
N ARG A 191 -11.11 -1.59 -14.89
CA ARG A 191 -12.25 -1.47 -13.98
C ARG A 191 -12.55 -0.05 -13.50
N TYR A 192 -11.54 0.81 -13.40
CA TYR A 192 -11.72 2.17 -12.87
C TYR A 192 -12.23 3.18 -13.91
N LYS A 193 -12.39 2.78 -15.18
CA LYS A 193 -13.07 3.63 -16.17
C LYS A 193 -14.57 3.68 -15.84
N LYS A 194 -15.00 4.78 -15.22
CA LYS A 194 -16.34 4.98 -14.62
C LYS A 194 -17.53 4.77 -15.57
N ASP A 195 -17.30 4.76 -16.88
CA ASP A 195 -18.36 4.71 -17.90
C ASP A 195 -18.48 3.37 -18.64
N ILE A 196 -17.75 2.33 -18.21
CA ILE A 196 -17.73 1.04 -18.92
C ILE A 196 -18.06 -0.10 -17.96
N VAL A 197 -19.16 -0.80 -18.23
CA VAL A 197 -19.42 -2.12 -17.62
C VAL A 197 -18.48 -3.12 -18.29
N VAL A 198 -17.62 -3.76 -17.51
CA VAL A 198 -16.72 -4.79 -18.03
C VAL A 198 -17.55 -6.01 -18.40
N GLU A 199 -17.57 -6.34 -19.69
CA GLU A 199 -18.22 -7.56 -20.19
C GLU A 199 -17.59 -8.82 -19.58
N GLU A 200 -18.41 -9.86 -19.40
CA GLU A 200 -17.96 -11.15 -18.86
C GLU A 200 -16.85 -11.78 -19.72
N SER A 201 -16.91 -11.60 -21.04
CA SER A 201 -15.87 -12.01 -21.99
C SER A 201 -14.50 -11.43 -21.64
N VAL A 202 -14.44 -10.14 -21.33
CA VAL A 202 -13.21 -9.42 -20.95
C VAL A 202 -12.74 -9.86 -19.57
N ALA A 203 -13.66 -10.07 -18.61
CA ALA A 203 -13.31 -10.57 -17.29
C ALA A 203 -12.69 -11.98 -17.35
N ASN A 204 -13.25 -12.86 -18.19
CA ASN A 204 -12.72 -14.20 -18.42
C ASN A 204 -11.35 -14.16 -19.11
N GLU A 205 -11.15 -13.28 -20.10
CA GLU A 205 -9.85 -13.13 -20.76
C GLU A 205 -8.77 -12.60 -19.80
N LEU A 206 -9.12 -11.63 -18.95
CA LEU A 206 -8.22 -11.15 -17.91
C LEU A 206 -7.83 -12.29 -16.96
N ARG A 207 -8.78 -13.13 -16.55
CA ARG A 207 -8.48 -14.30 -15.71
C ARG A 207 -7.54 -15.29 -16.42
N THR A 208 -7.79 -15.61 -17.68
CA THR A 208 -6.92 -16.49 -18.50
C THR A 208 -5.51 -15.93 -18.60
N CYS A 209 -5.36 -14.62 -18.81
CA CYS A 209 -4.07 -13.94 -18.81
C CYS A 209 -3.37 -14.05 -17.45
N ALA A 210 -4.09 -13.95 -16.34
CA ALA A 210 -3.54 -14.11 -14.99
C ALA A 210 -3.01 -15.53 -14.74
N GLU A 211 -3.77 -16.54 -15.18
CA GLU A 211 -3.39 -17.95 -15.06
C GLU A 211 -2.16 -18.27 -15.94
N THR A 212 -2.13 -17.73 -17.15
CA THR A 212 -0.99 -17.86 -18.08
C THR A 212 0.26 -17.20 -17.51
N ALA A 213 0.14 -15.99 -16.96
CA ALA A 213 1.24 -15.27 -16.31
C ALA A 213 1.80 -16.06 -15.12
N ALA A 214 0.93 -16.63 -14.28
CA ALA A 214 1.35 -17.47 -13.16
C ALA A 214 2.08 -18.74 -13.63
N ALA A 215 1.61 -19.38 -14.71
CA ALA A 215 2.28 -20.54 -15.30
C ALA A 215 3.66 -20.18 -15.86
N LEU A 216 3.79 -19.01 -16.48
CA LEU A 216 5.08 -18.50 -16.96
C LEU A 216 6.05 -18.24 -15.80
N ASP A 217 5.61 -17.56 -14.74
CA ASP A 217 6.43 -17.30 -13.54
C ASP A 217 6.99 -18.61 -12.96
N MET A 218 6.15 -19.65 -12.83
CA MET A 218 6.58 -20.96 -12.32
C MET A 218 7.60 -21.63 -13.23
N ARG A 219 7.41 -21.58 -14.56
CA ARG A 219 8.36 -22.17 -15.53
C ARG A 219 9.70 -21.45 -15.52
N MET A 220 9.69 -20.13 -15.44
CA MET A 220 10.92 -19.32 -15.38
C MET A 220 11.69 -19.62 -14.09
N GLU A 221 11.00 -19.76 -12.96
CA GLU A 221 11.63 -20.17 -11.70
C GLU A 221 12.24 -21.58 -11.78
N GLN A 222 11.55 -22.54 -12.39
CA GLN A 222 12.08 -23.90 -12.57
C GLN A 222 13.36 -23.92 -13.41
N LEU A 223 13.41 -23.13 -14.49
CA LEU A 223 14.60 -22.98 -15.31
C LEU A 223 15.77 -22.39 -14.53
N GLN A 224 15.51 -21.35 -13.73
CA GLN A 224 16.53 -20.75 -12.86
C GLN A 224 17.07 -21.78 -11.86
N LYS A 225 16.19 -22.51 -11.16
CA LYS A 225 16.57 -23.55 -10.19
C LYS A 225 17.43 -24.65 -10.83
N TYR A 226 17.08 -25.06 -12.04
CA TYR A 226 17.84 -26.05 -12.80
C TYR A 226 19.27 -25.59 -13.12
N ILE A 227 19.44 -24.34 -13.57
CA ILE A 227 20.76 -23.78 -13.88
C ILE A 227 21.59 -23.59 -12.61
N SER A 228 21.00 -23.07 -11.52
CA SER A 228 21.69 -22.92 -10.24
C SER A 228 22.15 -24.27 -9.66
N ALA A 229 21.31 -25.31 -9.74
CA ALA A 229 21.69 -26.65 -9.27
C ALA A 229 22.86 -27.25 -10.06
N LYS A 230 22.95 -26.98 -11.37
CA LYS A 230 24.10 -27.40 -12.18
C LYS A 230 25.38 -26.67 -11.82
N ALA A 231 25.32 -25.35 -11.62
CA ALA A 231 26.49 -24.55 -11.24
C ALA A 231 27.08 -24.95 -9.88
N MET A 232 26.28 -25.51 -8.96
CA MET A 232 26.76 -26.01 -7.66
C MET A 232 27.36 -27.42 -7.73
N ALA A 233 27.14 -28.15 -8.83
CA ALA A 233 27.63 -29.51 -9.03
C ALA A 233 28.96 -29.58 -9.80
N GLU A 234 29.42 -28.45 -10.33
CA GLU A 234 30.72 -28.24 -11.00
C GLU A 234 31.73 -27.60 -10.04
#